data_AF-A0AAV0UBC1-F1
#
_entry.id   AF-A0AAV0UBC1-F1
#
_cell.length_a   1.000
_cell.length_b   1.000
_cell.length_c   1.000
_cell.angle_alpha   90.00
_cell.angle_beta   90.00
_cell.angle_gamma   90.00
#
_symmetry.space_group_name_H-M   'P 1'
#
loop_
_entity.id
_entity.type
_entity.pdbx_description
1 polymer ?
#
loop_
_entity_poly.entity_id
_entity_poly.type
_entity_poly.pdbx_seq_one_letter_code
_entity_poly.pdbx_strand_id
1 'polypeptide(L)'
;MGRNEDEYVTYTIVTCQESATSPADVATMKIKRFRGGSSKDWLTWSMQFRSLAKRKGWRADQLSVQLLTLIDGDLLRESQRITVKTWMKNYGHSPSAEKRRYNAARHG
;
A
#
# COMPACT_ATOMS: atom_id res chain seq x y z
N MET A 1 10.06 -18.61 -20.57
CA MET A 1 8.77 -18.03 -20.13
C MET A 1 8.80 -17.93 -18.63
N GLY A 2 8.98 -16.74 -18.04
CA GLY A 2 9.27 -16.62 -16.61
C GLY A 2 8.59 -15.41 -15.97
N ARG A 3 7.71 -15.71 -15.00
CA ARG A 3 7.27 -14.88 -13.87
C ARG A 3 6.52 -13.58 -14.18
N ASN A 4 5.21 -13.72 -14.37
CA ASN A 4 4.25 -12.61 -14.25
C ASN A 4 3.38 -12.73 -12.99
N GLU A 5 3.82 -13.49 -11.98
CA GLU A 5 3.10 -13.70 -10.73
C GLU A 5 3.24 -12.50 -9.77
N ASP A 6 4.33 -11.72 -9.87
CA ASP A 6 4.57 -10.52 -9.05
C ASP A 6 3.82 -9.27 -9.55
N GLU A 7 3.02 -9.38 -10.61
CA GLU A 7 2.27 -8.27 -11.17
C GLU A 7 0.96 -7.99 -10.42
N TYR A 8 0.35 -9.01 -9.82
CA TYR A 8 -0.96 -8.88 -9.18
C TYR A 8 -0.91 -9.21 -7.69
N VAL A 9 -1.66 -8.43 -6.90
CA VAL A 9 -1.92 -8.71 -5.49
C VAL A 9 -3.37 -9.16 -5.35
N THR A 10 -3.57 -10.28 -4.67
CA THR A 10 -4.90 -10.84 -4.40
C THR A 10 -5.35 -10.45 -3.00
N TYR A 11 -6.54 -9.88 -2.89
CA TYR A 11 -7.18 -9.55 -1.62
C TYR A 11 -8.45 -10.37 -1.45
N THR A 12 -8.59 -11.01 -0.29
CA THR A 12 -9.84 -11.63 0.13
C THR A 12 -10.71 -10.59 0.85
N ILE A 13 -11.96 -10.44 0.41
CA ILE A 13 -12.96 -9.54 0.96
C ILE A 13 -14.03 -10.44 1.58
N VAL A 14 -14.30 -10.27 2.87
CA VAL A 14 -15.43 -10.94 3.53
C VAL A 14 -16.69 -10.19 3.11
N THR A 15 -17.59 -10.86 2.40
CA THR A 15 -18.86 -10.30 1.89
C THR A 15 -20.00 -10.54 2.87
N CYS A 16 -19.99 -11.69 3.56
CA CYS A 16 -20.88 -11.99 4.68
C CYS A 16 -20.06 -12.53 5.84
N GLN A 17 -20.31 -12.01 7.05
CA GLN A 17 -19.67 -12.55 8.25
C GLN A 17 -20.19 -13.95 8.54
N GLU A 18 -19.32 -14.78 9.09
CA GLU A 18 -19.70 -16.08 9.62
C GLU A 18 -20.73 -15.91 10.73
N SER A 19 -21.75 -16.76 10.73
CA SER A 19 -22.79 -16.83 11.75
C SER A 19 -22.85 -18.25 12.29
N ALA A 20 -23.53 -18.45 13.43
CA ALA A 20 -23.69 -19.77 14.06
C ALA A 20 -24.22 -20.86 13.12
N THR A 21 -24.88 -20.48 12.02
CA THR A 21 -25.53 -21.37 11.06
C THR A 21 -24.97 -21.28 9.64
N SER A 22 -23.98 -20.42 9.36
CA SER A 22 -23.46 -20.26 7.99
C SER A 22 -22.02 -19.75 7.99
N PRO A 23 -21.12 -20.35 7.18
CA PRO A 23 -19.73 -19.89 7.06
C PRO A 23 -19.66 -18.49 6.43
N ALA A 24 -18.56 -17.79 6.67
CA ALA A 24 -18.31 -16.50 6.03
C ALA A 24 -18.24 -16.65 4.50
N ASP A 25 -18.94 -15.75 3.79
CA ASP A 25 -18.79 -15.64 2.35
C ASP A 25 -17.60 -14.73 2.03
N VAL A 26 -16.79 -15.14 1.06
CA VAL A 26 -15.54 -14.46 0.71
C VAL A 26 -15.41 -14.27 -0.79
N ALA A 27 -15.17 -13.04 -1.20
CA ALA A 27 -14.85 -12.69 -2.58
C ALA A 27 -13.35 -12.40 -2.72
N THR A 28 -12.72 -12.91 -3.78
CA THR A 28 -11.33 -12.56 -4.11
C THR A 28 -11.29 -11.45 -5.16
N MET A 29 -10.48 -10.42 -4.91
CA MET A 29 -10.19 -9.36 -5.88
C MET A 29 -8.70 -9.34 -6.19
N LYS A 30 -8.35 -9.37 -7.47
CA LYS A 30 -6.98 -9.16 -7.94
C LYS A 30 -6.80 -7.74 -8.41
N ILE A 31 -5.73 -7.09 -7.98
CA ILE A 31 -5.33 -5.76 -8.45
C ILE A 31 -3.88 -5.80 -8.91
N LYS A 32 -3.61 -5.23 -10.07
CA LYS A 32 -2.25 -5.12 -10.61
C LYS A 32 -1.45 -4.08 -9.82
N ARG A 33 -0.14 -4.26 -9.63
CA ARG A 33 0.73 -3.19 -9.13
C ARG A 33 0.93 -2.12 -10.19
N PHE A 34 0.85 -0.85 -9.80
CA PHE A 34 1.11 0.24 -10.72
C PHE A 34 2.63 0.49 -10.83
N ARG A 35 3.16 0.27 -12.03
CA ARG A 35 4.61 0.39 -12.33
C ARG A 35 4.95 1.62 -13.18
N GLY A 36 4.02 2.57 -13.32
CA GLY A 36 4.12 3.68 -14.28
C GLY A 36 3.28 3.44 -15.54
N GLY A 37 3.15 4.47 -16.36
CA GLY A 37 2.29 4.49 -17.54
C GLY A 37 1.78 5.89 -17.84
N SER A 38 0.77 5.97 -18.70
CA SER A 38 0.11 7.25 -19.02
C SER A 38 -0.80 7.72 -17.88
N SER A 39 -1.24 8.99 -17.94
CA SER A 39 -2.25 9.53 -17.02
C SER A 39 -3.57 8.74 -17.07
N LYS A 40 -3.90 8.15 -18.21
CA LYS A 40 -5.08 7.28 -18.38
C LYS A 40 -4.91 5.98 -17.60
N ASP A 41 -3.74 5.36 -17.68
CA ASP A 41 -3.45 4.12 -16.95
C ASP A 41 -3.49 4.36 -15.44
N TRP A 42 -2.96 5.50 -14.98
CA TRP A 42 -3.07 5.92 -13.59
C TRP A 42 -4.52 6.12 -13.14
N LEU A 43 -5.34 6.79 -13.95
CA LEU A 43 -6.75 7.01 -13.64
C LEU A 43 -7.52 5.68 -13.54
N THR A 44 -7.32 4.77 -14.50
CA THR A 44 -7.94 3.44 -14.47
C THR A 44 -7.51 2.66 -13.23
N TRP A 45 -6.22 2.64 -12.93
CA TRP A 45 -5.68 1.91 -11.78
C TRP A 45 -6.19 2.48 -10.44
N SER A 46 -6.17 3.80 -10.28
CA SER A 46 -6.62 4.46 -9.06
C SER A 46 -8.12 4.26 -8.80
N MET A 47 -8.95 4.17 -9.84
CA MET A 47 -10.36 3.78 -9.71
C MET A 47 -10.52 2.35 -9.19
N GLN A 48 -9.72 1.40 -9.70
CA GLN A 48 -9.73 0.01 -9.20
C GLN A 48 -9.29 -0.06 -7.73
N PHE A 49 -8.22 0.66 -7.37
CA PHE A 49 -7.74 0.75 -5.99
C PHE A 49 -8.80 1.35 -5.05
N ARG A 50 -9.48 2.43 -5.46
CA ARG A 50 -10.57 3.04 -4.68
C ARG A 50 -11.75 2.09 -4.46
N SER A 51 -12.10 1.30 -5.49
CA SER A 51 -13.15 0.28 -5.37
C SER A 51 -12.76 -0.82 -4.37
N LEU A 52 -11.51 -1.30 -4.44
CA LEU A 52 -10.95 -2.26 -3.49
C LEU A 52 -10.98 -1.73 -2.05
N ALA A 53 -10.47 -0.51 -1.85
CA ALA A 53 -10.44 0.17 -0.56
C ALA A 53 -11.82 0.25 0.08
N LYS A 54 -12.85 0.63 -0.71
CA LYS A 54 -14.23 0.70 -0.24
C LYS A 54 -14.75 -0.67 0.19
N ARG A 55 -14.49 -1.72 -0.58
CA ARG A 55 -14.95 -3.09 -0.26
C ARG A 55 -14.23 -3.69 0.95
N LYS A 56 -12.95 -3.39 1.14
CA LYS A 56 -12.17 -3.83 2.31
C LYS A 56 -12.41 -2.98 3.56
N GLY A 57 -13.09 -1.83 3.43
CA GLY A 57 -13.33 -0.92 4.54
C GLY A 57 -12.04 -0.27 5.08
N TRP A 58 -11.04 -0.05 4.23
CA TRP A 58 -9.76 0.50 4.70
C TRP A 58 -9.88 1.94 5.18
N ARG A 59 -9.28 2.20 6.34
CA ARG A 59 -9.16 3.54 6.93
C ARG A 59 -7.98 4.31 6.31
N ALA A 60 -7.94 5.63 6.49
CA ALA A 60 -6.96 6.49 5.83
C ALA A 60 -5.50 6.08 6.05
N ASP A 61 -5.15 5.66 7.27
CA ASP A 61 -3.85 5.12 7.64
C ASP A 61 -3.52 3.83 6.88
N GLN A 62 -4.51 2.93 6.75
CA GLN A 62 -4.37 1.69 5.97
C GLN A 62 -4.24 1.98 4.47
N LEU A 63 -4.97 2.97 3.94
CA LEU A 63 -4.91 3.35 2.52
C LEU A 63 -3.49 3.74 2.13
N SER A 64 -2.79 4.51 2.96
CA SER A 64 -1.41 4.91 2.67
C SER A 64 -0.46 3.70 2.61
N VAL A 65 -0.58 2.76 3.54
CA VAL A 65 0.24 1.54 3.56
C VAL A 65 -0.05 0.64 2.36
N GLN A 66 -1.33 0.46 2.03
CA GLN A 66 -1.76 -0.38 0.91
C GLN A 66 -1.40 0.26 -0.43
N LEU A 67 -1.48 1.59 -0.55
CA LEU A 67 -1.02 2.33 -1.71
C LEU A 67 0.47 2.07 -1.95
N LEU A 68 1.31 2.20 -0.92
CA LEU A 68 2.75 1.93 -1.00
C LEU A 68 3.09 0.48 -1.37
N THR A 69 2.21 -0.47 -1.03
CA THR A 69 2.38 -1.89 -1.37
C THR A 69 2.03 -2.18 -2.84
N LEU A 70 1.15 -1.38 -3.42
CA LEU A 70 0.58 -1.58 -4.75
C LEU A 70 1.16 -0.64 -5.82
N ILE A 71 2.01 0.31 -5.44
CA ILE A 71 2.83 1.08 -6.37
C ILE A 71 4.26 0.53 -6.37
N ASP A 72 4.94 0.63 -7.50
CA ASP A 72 6.31 0.17 -7.67
C ASP A 72 7.06 1.13 -8.63
N GLY A 73 8.36 0.89 -8.84
CA GLY A 73 9.17 1.65 -9.78
C GLY A 73 9.33 3.12 -9.39
N ASP A 74 9.32 4.00 -10.38
CA ASP A 74 9.60 5.43 -10.21
C ASP A 74 8.61 6.12 -9.28
N LEU A 75 7.35 5.69 -9.26
CA LEU A 75 6.33 6.26 -8.40
C LEU A 75 6.60 5.95 -6.91
N LEU A 76 7.07 4.74 -6.60
CA LEU A 76 7.47 4.37 -5.23
C LEU A 76 8.69 5.19 -4.79
N ARG A 77 9.69 5.33 -5.67
CA ARG A 77 10.89 6.14 -5.40
C ARG A 77 10.54 7.60 -5.15
N GLU A 78 9.66 8.17 -5.96
CA GLU A 78 9.22 9.56 -5.81
C GLU A 78 8.43 9.76 -4.52
N SER A 79 7.52 8.82 -4.18
CA SER A 79 6.79 8.84 -2.93
C SER A 79 7.74 8.86 -1.72
N GLN A 80 8.73 7.96 -1.69
CA GLN A 80 9.74 7.91 -0.64
C GLN A 80 10.56 9.20 -0.56
N ARG A 81 10.93 9.78 -1.71
CA ARG A 81 11.67 11.05 -1.78
C ARG A 81 10.88 12.19 -1.15
N ILE A 82 9.58 12.29 -1.46
CA ILE A 82 8.69 13.31 -0.88
C ILE A 82 8.55 13.13 0.63
N THR A 83 8.39 11.89 1.11
CA THR A 83 8.30 11.60 2.55
C THR A 83 9.58 12.02 3.28
N VAL A 84 10.75 11.64 2.78
CA VAL A 84 12.04 12.03 3.38
C VAL A 84 12.22 13.54 3.37
N LYS A 85 11.91 14.21 2.25
CA LYS A 85 12.01 15.67 2.14
C LYS A 85 11.09 16.37 3.15
N THR A 86 9.86 15.89 3.29
CA THR A 86 8.89 16.45 4.25
C THR A 86 9.34 16.25 5.69
N TRP A 87 9.87 15.06 6.01
CA TRP A 87 10.44 14.80 7.33
C TRP A 87 11.61 15.72 7.65
N MET A 88 12.58 15.84 6.73
CA MET A 88 13.73 16.71 6.93
C MET A 88 13.32 18.16 7.12
N LYS A 89 12.28 18.63 6.40
CA LYS A 89 11.72 19.97 6.59
C LYS A 89 11.12 20.17 7.98
N ASN A 90 10.44 19.17 8.52
CA ASN A 90 9.72 19.29 9.80
C ASN A 90 10.62 19.06 11.02
N TYR A 91 11.64 18.20 10.91
CA TYR A 91 12.42 17.71 12.05
C TYR A 91 13.93 18.00 11.95
N GLY A 92 14.41 18.55 10.82
CA GLY A 92 15.81 18.93 10.63
C GLY A 92 16.80 17.76 10.52
N HIS A 93 16.33 16.52 10.49
CA HIS A 93 17.17 15.32 10.36
C HIS A 93 16.46 14.24 9.54
N SER A 94 17.23 13.25 9.08
CA SER A 94 16.68 12.13 8.30
C SER A 94 15.96 11.11 9.20
N PRO A 95 14.84 10.51 8.76
CA PRO A 95 14.18 9.42 9.49
C PRO A 95 15.14 8.27 9.87
N SER A 96 16.15 7.99 9.04
CA SER A 96 17.17 6.96 9.29
C SER A 96 18.15 7.34 10.40
N ALA A 97 18.39 8.64 10.63
CA ALA A 97 19.16 9.10 11.78
C ALA A 97 18.37 8.92 13.08
N GLU A 98 17.07 9.20 13.04
CA GLU A 98 16.18 9.01 14.20
C GLU A 98 16.06 7.54 14.60
N LYS A 99 15.88 6.64 13.62
CA LYS A 99 15.84 5.20 13.88
C LYS A 99 17.14 4.68 14.51
N ARG A 100 18.30 5.20 14.10
CA ARG A 100 19.60 4.86 14.70
C ARG A 100 19.70 5.33 16.14
N ARG A 101 19.25 6.56 16.44
CA ARG A 101 19.20 7.10 17.81
C ARG A 101 18.32 6.25 18.71
N TYR A 102 17.10 5.91 18.26
CA TYR A 102 16.18 5.07 19.02
C TYR A 102 16.77 3.69 19.32
N ASN A 103 17.38 3.05 18.32
CA ASN A 103 18.01 1.74 18.51
C ASN A 103 19.22 1.80 19.45
N ALA A 104 20.05 2.85 19.37
CA ALA A 104 21.18 3.04 20.28
C ALA A 104 20.72 3.22 21.74
N ALA A 105 19.63 3.96 21.97
CA ALA A 105 19.07 4.18 23.31
C ALA A 105 18.37 2.93 23.91
N ARG A 106 18.03 1.93 23.10
CA ARG A 106 17.38 0.69 23.56
C ARG A 106 18.38 -0.41 23.94
N HIS A 107 19.63 -0.29 23.47
CA HIS A 107 20.67 -1.31 23.63
C HIS A 107 21.88 -0.85 24.47
N GLY A 108 21.83 0.36 25.05
CA GLY A 108 22.80 0.87 26.02
C GLY A 108 22.14 1.10 27.37
#